data_AF-A0A5B1QJS0-F1
#
_entry.id   AF-A0A5B1QJS0-F1
#
_cell.length_a   1.000
_cell.length_b   1.000
_cell.length_c   1.000
_cell.angle_alpha   90.00
_cell.angle_beta   90.00
_cell.angle_gamma   90.00
#
_symmetry.space_group_name_H-M   'P 1'
#
loop_
_entity.id
_entity.type
_entity.pdbx_description
1 polymer ?
#
loop_
_entity_poly.entity_id
_entity_poly.type
_entity_poly.pdbx_seq_one_letter_code
_entity_poly.pdbx_strand_id
1 'polypeptide(L)'
;MAATHVYGFILCRELIERWAMQHCPLPEGLDMSTLSPEEARIERSVTRALACTLLPMTIYREFPRLPSEWYRLVLMDDYGRYILVLKDNGTVAQANAKLEPEDVEGVRVMLELETQKPKWYPIME
;
A
#
# COMPACT_ATOMS: atom_id res chain seq x y z
N MET A 1 -22.39 -5.96 3.03
CA MET A 1 -22.47 -4.75 2.18
C MET A 1 -21.06 -4.47 1.69
N ALA A 2 -20.89 -3.93 0.48
CA ALA A 2 -19.56 -3.48 0.05
C ALA A 2 -19.12 -2.32 0.95
N ALA A 3 -17.82 -2.22 1.23
CA ALA A 3 -17.28 -1.06 1.93
C ALA A 3 -17.45 0.18 1.04
N THR A 4 -17.83 1.31 1.63
CA THR A 4 -17.90 2.61 0.94
C THR A 4 -16.79 3.55 1.37
N HIS A 5 -16.16 3.25 2.51
CA HIS A 5 -15.07 4.03 3.06
C HIS A 5 -14.00 3.12 3.63
N VAL A 6 -12.76 3.56 3.48
CA VAL A 6 -11.57 2.92 4.06
C VAL A 6 -10.81 3.91 4.92
N TYR A 7 -10.29 3.45 6.03
CA TYR A 7 -9.39 4.19 6.91
C TYR A 7 -7.97 3.76 6.63
N GLY A 8 -7.09 4.70 6.31
CA GLY A 8 -5.76 4.33 5.86
C GLY A 8 -4.81 5.49 5.64
N PHE A 9 -3.65 5.16 5.07
CA PHE A 9 -2.63 6.13 4.64
C PHE A 9 -2.66 6.29 3.12
N ILE A 10 -2.36 7.50 2.64
CA ILE A 10 -2.16 7.74 1.22
C ILE A 10 -0.71 7.46 0.89
N LEU A 11 -0.49 6.56 -0.05
CA LEU A 11 0.78 6.27 -0.67
C LEU A 11 0.80 6.90 -2.06
N CYS A 12 1.77 7.77 -2.33
CA CYS A 12 2.00 8.23 -3.69
C CYS A 12 2.71 7.14 -4.51
N ARG A 13 2.58 7.24 -5.83
CA ARG A 13 3.22 6.34 -6.78
C ARG A 13 4.74 6.25 -6.55
N GLU A 14 5.40 7.37 -6.30
CA GLU A 14 6.85 7.43 -6.09
C GLU A 14 7.28 6.63 -4.85
N LEU A 15 6.48 6.68 -3.78
CA LEU A 15 6.73 5.91 -2.57
C LEU A 15 6.64 4.41 -2.85
N ILE A 16 5.59 3.99 -3.56
CA ILE A 16 5.41 2.58 -3.92
C ILE A 16 6.55 2.12 -4.84
N GLU A 17 6.92 2.91 -5.84
CA GLU A 17 8.03 2.57 -6.75
C GLU A 17 9.37 2.50 -6.01
N ARG A 18 9.64 3.43 -5.07
CA ARG A 18 10.85 3.40 -4.23
C ARG A 18 10.87 2.17 -3.33
N TRP A 19 9.76 1.87 -2.66
CA TRP A 19 9.63 0.67 -1.84
C TRP A 19 9.83 -0.60 -2.69
N ALA A 20 9.24 -0.63 -3.89
CA ALA A 20 9.37 -1.75 -4.82
C ALA A 20 10.83 -2.01 -5.19
N MET A 21 11.61 -0.97 -5.51
CA MET A 21 13.02 -1.12 -5.84
C MET A 21 13.87 -1.62 -4.67
N GLN A 22 13.44 -1.39 -3.42
CA GLN A 22 14.16 -1.83 -2.23
C GLN A 22 13.80 -3.25 -1.80
N HIS A 23 12.55 -3.68 -2.06
CA HIS A 23 11.99 -4.88 -1.44
C HIS A 23 11.48 -5.93 -2.43
N CYS A 24 11.19 -5.56 -3.67
CA CYS A 24 10.81 -6.52 -4.69
C CYS A 24 12.08 -7.09 -5.36
N PRO A 25 12.24 -8.42 -5.41
CA PRO A 25 13.33 -9.00 -6.17
C PRO A 25 13.15 -8.64 -7.65
N LEU A 26 14.19 -8.02 -8.24
CA LEU A 26 14.27 -7.91 -9.69
C LEU A 26 14.46 -9.32 -10.28
N PRO A 27 13.98 -9.58 -11.50
CA PRO A 27 14.33 -10.80 -12.22
C PRO A 27 15.87 -10.96 -12.23
N GLU A 28 16.36 -12.18 -11.97
CA GLU A 28 17.80 -12.45 -11.97
C GLU A 28 18.44 -11.98 -13.29
N GLY A 29 19.49 -11.15 -13.17
CA GLY A 29 20.25 -10.64 -14.32
C GLY A 29 19.66 -9.40 -15.00
N LEU A 30 18.57 -8.82 -14.49
CA LEU A 30 18.01 -7.59 -15.05
C LEU A 30 18.81 -6.36 -14.57
N ASP A 31 19.62 -5.80 -15.46
CA ASP A 31 20.21 -4.47 -15.27
C ASP A 31 19.32 -3.41 -15.92
N MET A 32 18.60 -2.64 -15.08
CA MET A 32 17.72 -1.55 -15.49
C MET A 32 18.41 -0.49 -16.36
N SER A 33 19.75 -0.36 -16.28
CA SER A 33 20.53 0.59 -17.07
C SER A 33 20.74 0.15 -18.53
N THR A 34 20.48 -1.13 -18.84
CA THR A 34 20.64 -1.71 -20.18
C THR A 34 19.35 -1.76 -21.00
N LEU A 35 18.21 -1.46 -20.35
CA LEU A 35 16.89 -1.50 -20.98
C LEU A 35 16.66 -0.31 -21.90
N SER A 36 15.97 -0.54 -23.01
CA SER A 36 15.40 0.55 -23.79
C SER A 36 14.36 1.33 -22.95
N PRO A 37 14.02 2.58 -23.32
CA PRO A 37 13.02 3.36 -22.59
C PRO A 37 11.65 2.66 -22.46
N GLU A 38 11.28 1.85 -23.46
CA GLU A 38 10.02 1.10 -23.47
C GLU A 38 10.07 -0.08 -22.49
N GLU A 39 11.15 -0.87 -22.52
CA GLU A 39 11.34 -2.00 -21.61
C GLU A 39 11.45 -1.52 -20.16
N ALA A 40 12.15 -0.42 -19.91
CA ALA A 40 12.22 0.20 -18.59
C ALA A 40 10.84 0.65 -18.08
N ARG A 41 9.95 1.10 -18.97
CA ARG A 41 8.57 1.47 -18.62
C ARG A 41 7.74 0.24 -18.25
N ILE A 42 7.86 -0.83 -19.03
CA ILE A 42 7.17 -2.10 -18.77
C ILE A 42 7.62 -2.66 -17.43
N GLU A 43 8.93 -2.74 -17.20
CA GLU A 43 9.47 -3.29 -15.96
C GLU A 43 9.01 -2.48 -14.75
N ARG A 44 9.11 -1.15 -14.79
CA ARG A 44 8.59 -0.30 -13.70
C ARG A 44 7.11 -0.55 -13.42
N SER A 45 6.32 -0.82 -14.45
CA SER A 45 4.90 -1.16 -14.29
C SER A 45 4.72 -2.51 -13.60
N VAL A 46 5.51 -3.52 -13.97
CA VAL A 46 5.50 -4.86 -13.35
C VAL A 46 5.97 -4.79 -11.90
N THR A 47 7.10 -4.15 -11.64
CA THR A 47 7.65 -3.96 -10.28
C THR A 47 6.66 -3.22 -9.38
N ARG A 48 5.98 -2.19 -9.90
CA ARG A 48 4.92 -1.49 -9.15
C ARG A 48 3.74 -2.41 -8.85
N ALA A 49 3.25 -3.18 -9.81
CA ALA A 49 2.15 -4.11 -9.60
C ALA A 49 2.50 -5.16 -8.52
N LEU A 50 3.73 -5.67 -8.55
CA LEU A 50 4.25 -6.57 -7.53
C LEU A 50 4.30 -5.91 -6.14
N ALA A 51 4.80 -4.67 -6.06
CA ALA A 51 4.81 -3.91 -4.80
C ALA A 51 3.41 -3.65 -4.25
N CYS A 52 2.42 -3.37 -5.11
CA CYS A 52 1.03 -3.24 -4.67
C CYS A 52 0.48 -4.52 -4.02
N THR A 53 1.07 -5.69 -4.33
CA THR A 53 0.70 -6.97 -3.72
C THR A 53 1.53 -7.24 -2.46
N LEU A 54 2.84 -7.02 -2.51
CA LEU A 54 3.76 -7.37 -1.44
C LEU A 54 3.73 -6.38 -0.28
N LEU A 55 3.57 -5.07 -0.54
CA LEU A 55 3.64 -4.04 0.50
C LEU A 55 2.59 -4.27 1.60
N PRO A 56 1.29 -4.51 1.31
CA PRO A 56 0.34 -4.87 2.34
C PRO A 56 0.78 -6.14 3.10
N MET A 57 1.18 -7.20 2.40
CA MET A 57 1.61 -8.44 3.04
C MET A 57 2.77 -8.23 4.01
N THR A 58 3.77 -7.44 3.63
CA THR A 58 4.91 -7.11 4.50
C THR A 58 4.44 -6.37 5.74
N ILE A 59 3.61 -5.34 5.58
CA ILE A 59 3.08 -4.55 6.70
C ILE A 59 2.33 -5.41 7.70
N TYR A 60 1.41 -6.25 7.24
CA TYR A 60 0.64 -7.12 8.11
C TYR A 60 1.47 -8.22 8.79
N ARG A 61 2.57 -8.63 8.17
CA ARG A 61 3.52 -9.56 8.79
C ARG A 61 4.29 -8.89 9.94
N GLU A 62 4.72 -7.64 9.75
CA GLU A 62 5.43 -6.87 10.77
C GLU A 62 4.48 -6.38 11.89
N PHE A 63 3.22 -6.10 11.56
CA PHE A 63 2.20 -5.59 12.49
C PHE A 63 0.98 -6.53 12.57
N PRO A 64 1.12 -7.75 13.14
CA PRO A 64 0.08 -8.79 13.11
C PRO A 64 -1.17 -8.49 13.94
N ARG A 65 -1.12 -7.44 14.78
CA ARG A 65 -2.27 -6.93 15.54
C ARG A 65 -3.21 -6.08 14.67
N LEU A 66 -2.76 -5.62 13.50
CA LEU A 66 -3.64 -5.00 12.53
C LEU A 66 -4.65 -6.03 12.03
N PRO A 67 -5.92 -5.66 11.79
CA PRO A 67 -6.92 -6.62 11.36
C PRO A 67 -6.54 -7.19 9.98
N SER A 68 -6.24 -8.48 9.95
CA SER A 68 -5.56 -9.17 8.84
C SER A 68 -6.43 -9.41 7.60
N GLU A 69 -7.73 -9.14 7.66
CA GLU A 69 -8.64 -9.38 6.53
C GLU A 69 -8.44 -8.39 5.36
N TRP A 70 -7.51 -7.44 5.49
CA TRP A 70 -7.47 -6.22 4.69
C TRP A 70 -6.12 -5.92 4.03
N TYR A 71 -5.48 -6.94 3.48
CA TYR A 71 -4.32 -6.81 2.58
C TYR A 71 -4.67 -6.05 1.29
N ARG A 72 -5.00 -4.76 1.38
CA ARG A 72 -5.52 -4.00 0.25
C ARG A 72 -4.83 -2.66 0.13
N LEU A 73 -4.36 -2.41 -1.08
CA LEU A 73 -4.14 -1.08 -1.60
C LEU A 73 -5.30 -0.75 -2.53
N VAL A 74 -5.99 0.36 -2.27
CA VAL A 74 -7.05 0.85 -3.15
C VAL A 74 -6.47 1.96 -4.02
N LEU A 75 -6.53 1.80 -5.34
CA LEU A 75 -6.14 2.85 -6.27
C LEU A 75 -7.18 3.97 -6.23
N MET A 76 -6.73 5.22 -6.11
CA MET A 76 -7.58 6.39 -6.19
C MET A 76 -7.84 6.79 -7.65
N ASP A 77 -8.96 7.49 -7.91
CA ASP A 77 -9.41 7.88 -9.26
C ASP A 77 -8.42 8.76 -10.05
N ASP A 78 -7.41 9.31 -9.39
CA ASP A 78 -6.36 10.10 -10.04
C ASP A 78 -5.22 9.25 -10.61
N TYR A 79 -5.31 7.92 -10.51
CA TYR A 79 -4.34 6.95 -11.01
C TYR A 79 -2.89 7.13 -10.51
N GLY A 80 -2.68 7.97 -9.49
CA GLY A 80 -1.37 8.34 -8.98
C GLY A 80 -1.20 8.09 -7.48
N ARG A 81 -2.29 7.85 -6.77
CA ARG A 81 -2.30 7.58 -5.33
C ARG A 81 -3.02 6.30 -5.00
N TYR A 82 -2.54 5.66 -3.95
CA TYR A 82 -3.11 4.45 -3.39
C TYR A 82 -3.43 4.69 -1.93
N ILE A 83 -4.46 4.02 -1.42
CA ILE A 83 -4.77 4.00 0.00
C ILE A 83 -4.35 2.65 0.55
N LEU A 84 -3.37 2.64 1.45
CA LEU A 84 -3.10 1.48 2.29
C LEU A 84 -4.20 1.38 3.33
N VAL A 85 -5.06 0.38 3.18
CA VAL A 85 -6.21 0.17 4.06
C VAL A 85 -5.74 -0.40 5.39
N LEU A 86 -6.08 0.27 6.49
CA LEU A 86 -5.92 -0.25 7.84
C LEU A 86 -7.24 -0.77 8.41
N LYS A 87 -8.37 -0.18 7.98
CA LYS A 87 -9.73 -0.69 8.19
C LYS A 87 -10.75 -0.19 7.19
N ASP A 88 -11.91 -0.82 7.12
CA ASP A 88 -13.03 -0.40 6.28
C ASP A 88 -14.36 -0.39 7.04
N ASN A 89 -15.43 0.05 6.37
CA ASN A 89 -16.78 0.09 6.92
C ASN A 89 -17.73 -0.96 6.31
N GLY A 90 -17.21 -2.03 5.70
CA GLY A 90 -18.03 -3.08 5.07
C GLY A 90 -18.97 -3.78 6.06
N THR A 91 -18.59 -3.81 7.34
CA THR A 91 -19.43 -4.25 8.46
C THR A 91 -19.23 -3.38 9.70
N VAL A 92 -20.16 -3.47 10.67
CA VAL A 92 -20.08 -2.75 11.95
C VAL A 92 -18.86 -3.19 12.77
N ALA A 93 -18.54 -4.49 12.78
CA ALA A 93 -17.37 -5.01 13.49
C ALA A 93 -16.07 -4.44 12.91
N GLN A 94 -16.00 -4.35 11.59
CA GLN A 94 -14.87 -3.82 10.83
C GLN A 94 -14.68 -2.31 11.06
N ALA A 95 -15.76 -1.52 10.98
CA ALA A 95 -15.71 -0.09 11.25
C ALA A 95 -15.21 0.23 12.67
N ASN A 96 -15.61 -0.60 13.64
CA ASN A 96 -15.27 -0.46 15.05
C ASN A 96 -14.00 -1.23 15.47
N ALA A 97 -13.31 -1.90 14.55
CA ALA A 97 -12.07 -2.58 14.85
C ALA A 97 -11.08 -1.59 15.47
N LYS A 98 -10.51 -1.99 16.62
CA LYS A 98 -9.51 -1.19 17.33
C LYS A 98 -8.19 -1.31 16.58
N LEU A 99 -7.56 -0.17 16.33
CA LEU A 99 -6.19 -0.09 15.83
C LEU A 99 -5.33 0.37 17.00
N GLU A 100 -4.31 -0.41 17.37
CA GLU A 100 -3.39 -0.01 18.41
C GLU A 100 -2.51 1.14 17.88
N PRO A 101 -2.38 2.27 18.62
CA PRO A 101 -1.62 3.42 18.17
C PRO A 101 -0.18 3.09 17.79
N GLU A 102 0.43 2.11 18.49
CA GLU A 102 1.81 1.70 18.23
C GLU A 102 1.97 1.02 16.87
N ASP A 103 0.99 0.23 16.43
CA ASP A 103 1.03 -0.42 15.11
C ASP A 103 0.78 0.60 14.01
N VAL A 104 -0.17 1.52 14.22
CA VAL A 104 -0.44 2.60 13.26
C VAL A 104 0.79 3.49 13.07
N GLU A 105 1.46 3.83 14.18
CA GLU A 105 2.69 4.61 14.17
C GLU A 105 3.85 3.82 13.54
N GLY A 106 3.95 2.52 13.84
CA GLY A 106 4.93 1.63 13.23
C GLY A 106 4.80 1.59 11.71
N VAL A 107 3.59 1.49 11.18
CA VAL A 107 3.33 1.59 9.73
C VAL A 107 3.76 2.94 9.18
N ARG A 108 3.42 4.03 9.86
CA ARG A 108 3.80 5.39 9.44
C ARG A 108 5.32 5.54 9.34
N VAL A 109 6.05 5.07 10.34
CA VAL A 109 7.52 5.13 10.40
C VAL A 109 8.13 4.23 9.33
N MET A 110 7.65 2.99 9.20
CA MET A 110 8.16 2.02 8.22
C MET A 110 8.04 2.53 6.78
N LEU A 111 6.96 3.25 6.48
CA LEU A 111 6.71 3.83 5.15
C LEU A 111 7.24 5.28 5.01
N GLU A 112 7.92 5.80 6.02
CA GLU A 112 8.48 7.17 6.03
C GLU A 112 7.43 8.26 5.75
N LEU A 113 6.19 8.09 6.24
CA LEU A 113 5.05 8.96 5.88
C LEU A 113 5.05 10.33 6.58
N GLU A 114 6.20 10.79 7.08
CA GLU A 114 6.36 12.05 7.81
C GLU A 114 5.22 12.29 8.83
N THR A 115 4.60 13.47 8.87
CA THR A 115 3.51 13.78 9.80
C THR A 115 2.14 13.30 9.33
N GLN A 116 2.04 12.48 8.27
CA GLN A 116 0.77 12.00 7.76
C GLN A 116 0.05 11.16 8.84
N LYS A 117 -1.25 11.41 9.01
CA LYS A 117 -2.12 10.63 9.89
C LYS A 117 -3.13 9.87 9.04
N PRO A 118 -3.52 8.65 9.44
CA PRO A 118 -4.54 7.93 8.71
C PRO A 118 -5.91 8.56 8.95
N LYS A 119 -6.75 8.53 7.92
CA LYS A 119 -8.11 9.06 7.95
C LYS A 119 -9.03 8.23 7.07
N TRP A 120 -10.33 8.47 7.21
CA TRP A 120 -11.34 7.87 6.36
C TRP A 120 -11.34 8.52 4.98
N TYR A 121 -11.40 7.69 3.95
CA TYR A 121 -11.50 8.06 2.55
C TYR A 121 -12.69 7.34 1.93
N PRO A 122 -13.48 8.01 1.07
CA PRO A 122 -14.46 7.32 0.26
C PRO A 122 -13.73 6.43 -0.76
N ILE A 123 -14.29 5.26 -1.03
CA ILE A 123 -13.93 4.44 -2.18
C ILE A 123 -15.08 4.52 -3.17
N MET A 124 -14.80 5.07 -4.35
CA MET A 124 -15.75 5.01 -5.46
C MET A 124 -15.57 3.64 -6.11
N GLU A 125 -16.66 2.88 -6.19
CA GLU A 125 -16.71 1.64 -7.00
C GLU A 125 -16.79 1.96 -8.50
#